data_AF-A0A370HHG4-F1
#
_entry.id   AF-A0A370HHG4-F1
#
_cell.length_a   1.000
_cell.length_b   1.000
_cell.length_c   1.000
_cell.angle_alpha   90.00
_cell.angle_beta   90.00
_cell.angle_gamma   90.00
#
_symmetry.space_group_name_H-M   'P 1'
#
loop_
_entity.id
_entity.type
_entity.pdbx_description
1 polymer ?
#
loop_
_entity_poly.entity_id
_entity_poly.type
_entity_poly.pdbx_seq_one_letter_code
_entity_poly.pdbx_strand_id
1 'polypeptide(L)' 'MRCQFCQQDVENPCHSTQDMQQRAAHHVDRCENALRHRYGIVSGSTRPDIQGLARS' A
#
# COMPACT_ATOMS: atom_id res chain seq x y z
N MET A 1 -18.05 -3.31 4.63
CA MET A 1 -18.69 -2.75 5.84
C MET A 1 -17.91 -1.53 6.29
N ARG A 2 -18.57 -0.46 6.76
CA ARG A 2 -17.86 0.80 7.05
C ARG A 2 -17.19 0.77 8.43
N CYS A 3 -15.86 0.89 8.47
CA CYS A 3 -15.11 1.03 9.71
C CYS A 3 -15.39 2.40 10.34
N GLN A 4 -15.76 2.45 11.62
CA GLN A 4 -16.05 3.72 12.29
C GLN A 4 -14.80 4.56 12.57
N PHE A 5 -13.63 3.93 12.66
CA PHE A 5 -12.36 4.63 12.89
C PHE A 5 -11.76 5.17 11.59
N CYS A 6 -11.61 4.30 10.59
CA CYS A 6 -11.00 4.65 9.30
C CYS A 6 -11.98 5.35 8.34
N GLN A 7 -13.29 5.29 8.63
CA GLN A 7 -14.39 5.79 7.79
C GLN A 7 -14.42 5.23 6.36
N GLN A 8 -13.75 4.11 6.13
CA GLN A 8 -13.63 3.40 4.86
C GLN A 8 -14.47 2.13 4.85
N ASP A 9 -14.88 1.69 3.67
CA ASP A 9 -15.47 0.36 3.52
C ASP A 9 -14.37 -0.70 3.51
N VAL A 10 -14.44 -1.63 4.46
CA VAL A 10 -13.46 -2.69 4.68
C VAL A 10 -14.19 -4.00 4.95
N GLU A 11 -13.51 -5.12 4.72
CA GLU A 11 -14.05 -6.45 5.07
C GLU A 11 -13.99 -6.71 6.58
N ASN A 12 -12.92 -6.29 7.23
CA ASN A 12 -12.72 -6.43 8.68
C ASN A 12 -12.45 -5.05 9.32
N PRO A 13 -13.40 -4.46 10.07
CA PRO A 13 -13.25 -3.14 10.68
C PRO A 13 -12.21 -3.15 11.80
N CYS A 14 -11.82 -1.97 12.27
CA CYS A 14 -11.03 -1.86 13.49
C CYS A 14 -11.95 -2.06 14.71
N HIS A 15 -11.52 -2.88 15.66
CA HIS A 15 -12.29 -3.17 16.89
C HIS A 15 -11.90 -2.28 18.06
N SER A 16 -10.76 -1.59 17.97
CA SER A 16 -10.27 -0.66 18.98
C SER A 16 -9.38 0.40 18.34
N THR A 17 -9.12 1.48 19.07
CA THR A 17 -8.14 2.50 18.65
C THR A 17 -6.75 1.90 18.46
N GLN A 18 -6.37 0.91 19.27
CA GLN A 18 -5.09 0.21 19.13
C GLN A 18 -5.01 -0.58 17.81
N ASP A 19 -6.09 -1.26 17.42
CA ASP A 19 -6.14 -1.97 16.13
C ASP A 19 -6.01 -1.00 14.94
N MET A 20 -6.65 0.17 15.04
CA MET A 20 -6.51 1.23 14.04
C MET A 20 -5.05 1.72 13.95
N GLN A 21 -4.41 1.99 15.08
CA GLN A 21 -3.02 2.45 15.12
C GLN A 21 -2.06 1.40 14.55
N GLN A 22 -2.25 0.13 14.90
CA GLN A 22 -1.43 -0.96 14.39
C GLN A 22 -1.60 -1.14 12.88
N ARG A 23 -2.83 -1.02 12.38
CA ARG A 23 -3.14 -1.11 10.95
C ARG A 23 -2.53 0.05 10.17
N ALA A 24 -2.57 1.26 10.73
CA ALA A 24 -1.91 2.43 10.16
C ALA A 24 -0.38 2.27 10.12
N ALA A 25 0.22 1.82 11.22
CA ALA A 25 1.66 1.56 11.29
C ALA A 25 2.11 0.51 10.26
N HIS A 26 1.37 -0.60 10.14
CA HIS A 26 1.65 -1.65 9.15
C HIS A 26 1.46 -1.18 7.70
N HIS A 27 0.56 -0.21 7.46
CA HIS A 27 0.43 0.42 6.15
C HIS A 27 1.64 1.29 5.82
N VAL A 28 2.07 2.13 6.76
CA VAL A 28 3.26 2.98 6.60
C VAL A 28 4.49 2.12 6.33
N ASP A 29 4.75 1.09 7.13
CA ASP A 29 5.88 0.17 6.94
C ASP A 29 5.89 -0.47 5.55
N ARG A 30 4.73 -0.98 5.09
CA ARG A 30 4.62 -1.55 3.74
C ARG A 30 4.85 -0.51 2.64
N CYS A 31 4.33 0.71 2.82
CA CYS A 31 4.55 1.80 1.87
C CYS A 31 6.02 2.22 1.83
N GLU A 32 6.66 2.40 2.98
CA GLU A 32 8.08 2.74 3.08
C GLU A 32 8.94 1.62 2.49
N ASN A 33 8.64 0.36 2.78
CA ASN A 33 9.35 -0.76 2.20
C ASN A 33 9.15 -0.82 0.68
N ALA A 34 7.93 -0.64 0.17
CA ALA A 34 7.67 -0.59 -1.27
C ALA A 34 8.41 0.58 -1.95
N LEU A 35 8.47 1.75 -1.30
CA LEU A 35 9.26 2.89 -1.77
C LEU A 35 10.76 2.53 -1.77
N ARG A 36 11.29 1.94 -0.69
CA ARG A 36 12.69 1.49 -0.63
C ARG A 36 13.00 0.44 -1.68
N HIS A 37 12.10 -0.49 -1.98
CA HIS A 37 12.26 -1.43 -3.07
C HIS A 37 12.26 -0.73 -4.44
N ARG A 38 11.38 0.28 -4.63
CA ARG A 38 11.31 1.06 -5.87
C ARG A 38 12.51 1.97 -6.09
N TYR A 39 13.08 2.52 -5.02
CA TYR A 39 14.15 3.52 -5.06
C TYR A 39 15.52 2.99 -4.59
N GLY A 40 15.61 1.73 -4.14
CA GLY A 40 16.77 1.14 -3.45
C GLY A 40 17.39 -0.10 -4.09
N ILE A 41 17.08 -0.39 -5.35
CA ILE A 41 18.02 -1.05 -6.29
C ILE A 41 17.93 -0.28 -7.63
N VAL A 42 18.47 0.93 -7.65
CA VAL A 42 18.93 1.57 -8.89
C VAL A 42 20.43 1.83 -8.74
N SER A 43 21.16 0.76 -8.44
CA SER A 43 22.50 0.51 -9.00
C SER A 43 22.34 -0.70 -9.93
N GLY A 44 21.72 -0.48 -11.09
CA GLY A 44 21.44 -1.54 -12.07
C GLY A 44 20.07 -1.40 -12.69
N SER A 45 20.04 -0.84 -13.89
CA SER A 45 18.91 -0.67 -14.82
C SER A 45 17.83 -1.75 -14.73
N THR A 46 16.55 -1.37 -14.61
CA THR A 46 15.43 -1.80 -15.49
C THR A 46 14.18 -0.98 -15.14
N ARG A 47 13.74 -0.10 -16.04
CA ARG A 47 12.38 0.45 -16.05
C ARG A 47 11.49 -0.61 -16.71
N PRO A 48 10.41 -1.11 -16.09
CA PRO A 48 9.38 -1.77 -16.87
C PRO A 48 8.66 -0.68 -17.67
N ASP A 49 9.01 -0.63 -18.95
CA ASP A 49 8.33 0.11 -19.99
C ASP A 49 6.84 -0.24 -19.99
N ILE A 50 6.01 0.80 -20.00
CA ILE A 50 4.57 0.72 -20.16
C ILE A 50 4.32 0.38 -21.63
N GLN A 51 4.44 -0.90 -22.00
CA GLN A 51 4.19 -1.33 -23.37
C GLN A 51 2.69 -1.65 -23.55
N GLY A 52 1.96 -0.60 -23.91
CA GLY A 52 0.92 -0.62 -24.96
C GLY A 52 -0.10 -1.75 -24.95
N LEU A 53 -1.15 -1.61 -24.15
CA LEU A 53 -2.44 -2.23 -24.44
C LEU A 53 -3.13 -1.47 -25.60
N ALA A 54 -2.75 -1.74 -26.84
CA ALA A 54 -3.58 -1.47 -28.02
C ALA A 54 -4.38 -2.74 -28.31
N ARG A 55 -5.62 -2.86 -27.82
CA ARG A 55 -6.87 -2.45 -28.49
C ARG A 55 -6.96 -2.89 -29.96
N SER A 56 -7.83 -3.91 -30.14
CA SER A 56 -8.70 -4.24 -31.30
C SER A 56 -8.06 -4.72 -32.60
#